data_AF-A0A9X7M0N7-F1
#
_entry.id   AF-A0A9X7M0N7-F1
#
_cell.length_a   1.000
_cell.length_b   1.000
_cell.length_c   1.000
_cell.angle_alpha   90.00
_cell.angle_beta   90.00
_cell.angle_gamma   90.00
#
_symmetry.space_group_name_H-M   'P 1'
#
loop_
_entity.id
_entity.type
_entity.pdbx_description
1 polymer ?
#
loop_
_entity_poly.entity_id
_entity_poly.type
_entity_poly.pdbx_seq_one_letter_code
_entity_poly.pdbx_strand_id
1 'polypeptide(L)'
;MLDIIIGVFVWLVVAGATFIFYRKFSFSEDKLYRKKYDEYGFSILIIGIACVYLVKKLLAAYLILQVIATIIALCTVGIAAAFLLKQTIYDYKNRRFPFQRR
;
A
#
# COMPACT_ATOMS: atom_id res chain seq x y z
N MET A 1 20.46 3.43 16.41
CA MET A 1 20.49 4.63 15.52
C MET A 1 20.39 4.24 14.05
N LEU A 2 21.15 3.24 13.59
CA LEU A 2 21.06 2.70 12.23
C LEU A 2 19.66 2.20 11.83
N ASP A 3 18.97 1.48 12.73
CA ASP A 3 17.62 0.95 12.45
C ASP A 3 16.56 2.05 12.25
N ILE A 4 16.72 3.17 12.93
CA ILE A 4 15.84 4.34 12.78
C ILE A 4 16.02 4.96 11.40
N ILE A 5 17.26 5.12 10.95
CA ILE A 5 17.60 5.67 9.64
C ILE A 5 17.04 4.78 8.52
N ILE A 6 17.22 3.46 8.65
CA ILE A 6 16.68 2.48 7.71
C ILE A 6 15.14 2.55 7.69
N GLY A 7 14.50 2.62 8.86
CA GLY A 7 13.06 2.75 8.98
C GLY A 7 12.52 4.01 8.28
N VAL A 8 13.13 5.17 8.54
CA VAL A 8 12.75 6.44 7.90
C VAL A 8 12.91 6.37 6.39
N PHE A 9 14.02 5.80 5.90
CA PHE A 9 14.26 5.64 4.47
C PHE A 9 13.21 4.75 3.81
N VAL A 10 12.85 3.62 4.44
CA VAL A 10 11.79 2.73 3.95
C VAL A 10 10.45 3.46 3.86
N TRP A 11 10.07 4.22 4.88
CA TRP A 11 8.83 4.99 4.86
C TRP A 11 8.83 6.08 3.79
N LEU A 12 9.96 6.75 3.55
CA LEU A 12 10.10 7.71 2.46
C LEU A 12 9.94 7.06 1.08
N VAL A 13 10.51 5.86 0.88
CA VAL A 13 10.35 5.10 -0.36
C VAL A 13 8.89 4.71 -0.57
N VAL A 14 8.20 4.23 0.47
CA VAL A 14 6.78 3.89 0.40
C VAL A 14 5.94 5.14 0.11
N ALA A 15 6.23 6.28 0.74
CA ALA A 15 5.53 7.54 0.48
C ALA A 15 5.71 8.00 -0.97
N GLY A 16 6.94 7.92 -1.50
CA GLY A 16 7.24 8.24 -2.89
C GLY A 16 6.51 7.32 -3.87
N ALA A 17 6.55 6.00 -3.63
CA ALA A 17 5.81 5.03 -4.44
C ALA A 17 4.30 5.30 -4.41
N THR A 18 3.76 5.56 -3.21
CA THR A 18 2.34 5.90 -3.00
C THR A 18 1.96 7.13 -3.82
N PHE A 19 2.77 8.20 -3.77
CA PHE A 19 2.51 9.41 -4.54
C PHE A 19 2.50 9.18 -6.05
N ILE A 20 3.47 8.40 -6.56
CA ILE A 20 3.56 8.03 -7.98
C ILE A 20 2.31 7.26 -8.40
N PHE A 21 1.92 6.22 -7.65
CA PHE A 21 0.75 5.41 -7.97
C PHE A 21 -0.55 6.22 -7.85
N TYR A 22 -0.67 7.05 -6.81
CA TYR A 22 -1.82 7.93 -6.64
C TYR A 22 -2.03 8.86 -7.84
N ARG A 23 -0.93 9.39 -8.41
CA ARG A 23 -0.96 10.23 -9.61
C ARG A 23 -1.25 9.45 -10.90
N LYS A 24 -0.74 8.22 -11.01
CA LYS A 24 -0.79 7.42 -12.23
C LYS A 24 -2.10 6.65 -12.39
N PHE A 25 -2.73 6.22 -11.30
CA PHE A 25 -3.98 5.46 -11.37
C PHE A 25 -5.17 6.38 -11.69
N SER A 26 -5.94 6.01 -12.72
CA SER A 26 -7.23 6.63 -13.01
C SER A 26 -8.31 6.05 -12.11
N PHE A 27 -8.64 6.75 -11.04
CA PHE A 27 -9.64 6.32 -10.07
C PHE A 27 -11.06 6.68 -10.53
N SER A 28 -11.85 5.66 -10.86
CA SER A 28 -13.29 5.81 -11.13
C SER A 28 -14.08 6.16 -9.86
N GLU A 29 -14.95 7.18 -9.94
CA GLU A 29 -15.82 7.59 -8.84
C GLU A 29 -16.84 6.53 -8.45
N ASP A 30 -17.36 5.74 -9.40
CA ASP A 30 -18.30 4.65 -9.08
C ASP A 30 -17.67 3.58 -8.18
N LYS A 31 -16.38 3.28 -8.42
CA LYS A 31 -15.62 2.34 -7.60
C LYS A 31 -15.30 2.94 -6.23
N LEU A 32 -15.05 4.25 -6.14
CA LEU A 32 -14.89 4.96 -4.86
C LEU A 32 -16.20 4.96 -4.06
N TYR A 33 -17.33 5.23 -4.71
CA TYR A 33 -18.66 5.18 -4.11
C TYR A 33 -18.95 3.81 -3.51
N ARG A 34 -18.61 2.73 -4.22
CA ARG A 34 -18.83 1.34 -3.78
C ARG A 34 -17.73 0.81 -2.85
N LYS A 35 -16.80 1.66 -2.38
CA LYS A 35 -15.66 1.29 -1.52
C LYS A 35 -14.75 0.19 -2.08
N LYS A 36 -14.72 0.03 -3.41
CA LYS A 36 -13.93 -1.02 -4.07
C LYS A 36 -12.43 -0.82 -3.89
N TYR A 37 -11.96 0.42 -3.79
CA TYR A 37 -10.54 0.69 -3.60
C TYR A 37 -10.06 0.36 -2.18
N ASP A 38 -10.92 0.42 -1.16
CA ASP A 38 -10.59 -0.14 0.16
C ASP A 38 -10.40 -1.65 0.06
N GLU A 39 -11.37 -2.36 -0.54
CA GLU A 39 -11.28 -3.81 -0.73
C GLU A 39 -10.00 -4.21 -1.50
N TYR A 40 -9.67 -3.49 -2.58
CA TYR A 40 -8.45 -3.74 -3.34
C TYR A 40 -7.19 -3.42 -2.53
N GLY A 41 -7.15 -2.28 -1.83
CA GLY A 41 -6.02 -1.89 -1.00
C GLY A 41 -5.72 -2.94 0.07
N PHE A 42 -6.75 -3.37 0.81
CA PHE A 42 -6.60 -4.41 1.83
C PHE A 42 -6.22 -5.77 1.23
N SER A 43 -6.82 -6.17 0.12
CA SER A 43 -6.49 -7.45 -0.55
C SER A 43 -5.03 -7.48 -1.00
N ILE A 44 -4.54 -6.38 -1.58
CA ILE A 44 -3.14 -6.26 -2.02
C ILE A 44 -2.20 -6.34 -0.81
N LEU A 45 -2.53 -5.72 0.32
CA LEU A 45 -1.71 -5.82 1.54
C LEU A 45 -1.64 -7.26 2.06
N ILE A 46 -2.78 -7.95 2.15
CA ILE A 46 -2.81 -9.35 2.64
C ILE A 46 -1.96 -10.25 1.74
N ILE A 47 -2.12 -10.15 0.42
CA ILE A 47 -1.35 -10.94 -0.54
C ILE A 47 0.14 -10.60 -0.45
N GLY A 48 0.49 -9.31 -0.33
CA GLY A 48 1.86 -8.86 -0.19
C GLY A 48 2.54 -9.42 1.06
N ILE A 49 1.86 -9.38 2.20
CA ILE A 49 2.36 -9.95 3.47
C ILE A 49 2.57 -11.46 3.34
N ALA A 50 1.61 -12.19 2.76
CA ALA A 50 1.72 -13.62 2.55
C ALA A 50 2.91 -13.97 1.64
N CYS A 51 3.11 -13.22 0.56
CA CYS A 51 4.21 -13.39 -0.38
C CYS A 51 5.57 -13.16 0.30
N VAL A 52 5.73 -12.06 1.04
CA VAL A 52 6.95 -11.76 1.79
C VAL A 52 7.26 -12.84 2.82
N TYR A 53 6.23 -13.33 3.53
CA TYR A 53 6.38 -14.41 4.50
C TYR A 53 6.88 -15.70 3.84
N LEU A 54 6.28 -16.11 2.72
CA LEU A 54 6.70 -17.29 1.97
C LEU A 54 8.12 -17.16 1.43
N VAL A 55 8.48 -16.01 0.85
CA VAL A 55 9.85 -15.77 0.35
C VAL A 55 10.87 -15.83 1.49
N LYS A 56 10.59 -15.20 2.63
CA LYS A 56 11.50 -15.26 3.79
C LYS A 56 11.70 -16.70 4.29
N LYS A 57 10.63 -17.51 4.31
CA LYS A 57 10.68 -18.87 4.86
C LYS A 57 11.31 -19.88 3.89
N LEU A 58 10.98 -19.80 2.61
CA LEU A 58 11.37 -20.81 1.61
C LEU A 58 12.69 -20.47 0.90
N LEU A 59 13.00 -19.18 0.74
CA LEU A 59 14.13 -18.70 -0.07
C LEU A 59 15.17 -17.97 0.82
N ALA A 60 15.29 -18.39 2.08
CA ALA A 60 16.20 -17.79 3.06
C ALA A 60 17.67 -17.78 2.61
N ALA A 61 18.08 -18.74 1.79
CA ALA A 61 19.45 -18.86 1.28
C ALA A 61 19.77 -17.96 0.07
N TYR A 62 18.76 -17.38 -0.58
CA TYR A 62 18.93 -16.65 -1.85
C TYR A 62 18.79 -15.13 -1.66
N LEU A 63 19.91 -14.47 -1.35
CA LEU A 63 19.95 -13.02 -1.06
C LEU A 63 19.38 -12.17 -2.20
N ILE A 64 19.71 -12.48 -3.46
CA ILE A 64 19.18 -11.76 -4.63
C ILE A 64 17.65 -11.79 -4.65
N LEU A 65 17.07 -12.95 -4.34
CA LEU A 65 15.63 -13.14 -4.39
C LEU A 65 14.91 -12.44 -3.23
N GLN A 66 15.57 -12.32 -2.08
CA GLN A 66 15.09 -11.51 -0.96
C GLN A 66 15.09 -10.01 -1.29
N VAL A 67 16.13 -9.50 -1.97
CA VAL A 67 16.19 -8.11 -2.41
C VAL A 67 15.06 -7.81 -3.41
N ILE A 68 14.87 -8.68 -4.40
CA ILE A 68 13.78 -8.55 -5.38
C ILE A 68 12.42 -8.57 -4.68
N ALA A 69 12.19 -9.51 -3.77
CA ALA A 69 10.93 -9.60 -3.02
C ALA A 69 10.69 -8.37 -2.13
N THR A 70 11.75 -7.78 -1.58
CA THR A 70 11.65 -6.55 -0.79
C THR A 70 11.23 -5.38 -1.67
N ILE A 71 11.81 -5.23 -2.87
CA ILE A 71 11.42 -4.20 -3.83
C ILE A 71 9.95 -4.36 -4.23
N ILE A 72 9.53 -5.59 -4.56
CA ILE A 72 8.14 -5.91 -4.90
C ILE A 72 7.21 -5.55 -3.72
N ALA A 73 7.60 -5.92 -2.49
CA ALA A 73 6.83 -5.60 -1.30
C ALA A 73 6.63 -4.08 -1.13
N LEU A 74 7.70 -3.29 -1.24
CA LEU A 74 7.62 -1.83 -1.16
C LEU A 74 6.69 -1.25 -2.23
N CYS A 75 6.77 -1.75 -3.47
CA CYS A 75 5.85 -1.34 -4.53
C CYS A 75 4.39 -1.72 -4.22
N THR A 76 4.13 -2.94 -3.76
CA THR A 76 2.76 -3.40 -3.43
C THR A 76 2.15 -2.59 -2.30
N VAL A 77 2.93 -2.27 -1.25
CA VAL A 77 2.49 -1.41 -0.15
C VAL A 77 2.20 0.00 -0.67
N GLY A 78 3.04 0.54 -1.56
CA GLY A 78 2.79 1.84 -2.19
C GLY A 78 1.48 1.88 -3.00
N ILE A 79 1.18 0.82 -3.76
CA ILE A 79 -0.09 0.71 -4.52
C ILE A 79 -1.28 0.65 -3.57
N ALA A 80 -1.21 -0.22 -2.55
CA ALA A 80 -2.28 -0.36 -1.58
C ALA A 80 -2.54 0.94 -0.81
N ALA A 81 -1.47 1.60 -0.36
CA ALA A 81 -1.57 2.90 0.30
C ALA A 81 -2.21 3.95 -0.62
N ALA A 82 -1.90 3.95 -1.92
CA ALA A 82 -2.51 4.89 -2.86
C ALA A 82 -4.03 4.66 -2.99
N PHE A 83 -4.47 3.40 -3.02
CA PHE A 83 -5.89 3.05 -3.07
C PHE A 83 -6.64 3.45 -1.81
N LEU A 84 -6.10 3.10 -0.64
CA LEU A 84 -6.67 3.45 0.67
C LEU A 84 -6.70 4.97 0.87
N LEU A 85 -5.63 5.67 0.51
CA LEU A 85 -5.56 7.13 0.63
C LEU A 85 -6.61 7.80 -0.25
N LYS A 86 -6.76 7.36 -1.51
CA LYS A 86 -7.77 7.91 -2.41
C LYS A 86 -9.19 7.69 -1.87
N GLN A 87 -9.48 6.49 -1.39
CA GLN A 87 -10.77 6.15 -0.80
C GLN A 87 -11.05 7.00 0.44
N THR A 88 -10.06 7.14 1.34
CA THR A 88 -10.14 7.98 2.53
C THR A 88 -10.44 9.44 2.18
N ILE A 89 -9.75 10.01 1.19
CA ILE A 89 -9.97 11.39 0.74
C ILE A 89 -11.39 11.55 0.14
N TYR A 90 -11.83 10.58 -0.66
CA TYR A 90 -13.17 10.60 -1.23
C TYR A 90 -14.25 10.52 -0.13
N ASP A 91 -14.10 9.61 0.83
CA ASP A 91 -15.05 9.44 1.92
C ASP A 91 -15.10 10.68 2.84
N TYR A 92 -13.97 11.36 3.06
CA TYR A 92 -13.90 12.63 3.79
C TYR A 92 -14.68 13.73 3.07
N LYS A 93 -14.42 13.92 1.76
CA LYS A 93 -15.08 14.96 0.96
C LYS A 93 -16.59 14.74 0.87
N ASN A 94 -17.02 13.49 0.80
CA ASN A 94 -18.43 13.12 0.65
C ASN A 94 -19.15 12.88 1.98
N ARG A 95 -18.54 13.26 3.13
CA ARG A 95 -19.10 13.06 4.48
C ARG A 95 -19.58 11.64 4.75
N ARG A 96 -18.85 10.65 4.21
CA ARG A 96 -19.19 9.23 4.33
C ARG A 96 -18.67 8.60 5.60
N PHE A 97 -17.77 9.28 6.31
CA PHE A 97 -17.34 8.81 7.60
C PHE A 97 -18.49 8.81 8.62
N PRO A 98 -18.64 7.74 9.42
CA PRO A 98 -19.73 7.64 10.38
C PRO A 98 -19.71 8.76 11.43
N PHE A 99 -18.55 9.36 11.70
CA PHE A 99 -18.39 10.50 12.60
C PHE A 99 -18.81 11.86 12.00
N GLN A 100 -19.01 11.96 10.68
CA GLN A 100 -19.49 13.18 10.00
C GLN A 100 -21.01 13.15 9.72
N ARG A 101 -21.68 12.02 10.00
CA ARG A 101 -23.13 11.84 9.82
C ARG A 101 -23.93 12.22 11.07
N ARG A 102 -23.28 12.72 12.12
CA ARG A 102 -23.92 13.28 13.31
C ARG A 102 -24.01 14.80 13.20
#